data_AF-A0A2V3HZV3-F1
#
_entry.id   AF-A0A2V3HZV3-F1
#
_cell.length_a   1.000
_cell.length_b   1.000
_cell.length_c   1.000
_cell.angle_alpha   90.00
_cell.angle_beta   90.00
_cell.angle_gamma   90.00
#
_symmetry.space_group_name_H-M   'P 1'
#
loop_
_entity.id
_entity.type
_entity.pdbx_description
1 polymer ?
#
loop_
_entity_poly.entity_id
_entity_poly.type
_entity_poly.pdbx_seq_one_letter_code
_entity_poly.pdbx_strand_id
1 'polypeptide(L)' 'MLGTQQYKRDRCVTGVHGLDEILRGGIPYGSTLLVGGTCGSGKTTLAMEFVVNGA' A
#
# COMPACT_ATOMS: atom_id res chain seq x y z
N MET A 1 -24.64 -24.13 -6.63
CA MET A 1 -24.50 -22.75 -6.12
C MET A 1 -23.02 -22.42 -6.20
N LEU A 2 -22.62 -21.62 -7.20
CA LEU A 2 -21.22 -21.34 -7.50
C LEU A 2 -20.58 -20.62 -6.30
N GLY A 3 -19.64 -21.28 -5.64
CA GLY A 3 -18.81 -20.64 -4.62
C GLY A 3 -18.05 -19.50 -5.26
N THR A 4 -18.26 -18.28 -4.76
CA THR A 4 -17.43 -17.14 -5.11
C THR A 4 -16.00 -17.46 -4.66
N GLN A 5 -15.14 -17.90 -5.59
CA GLN A 5 -13.70 -17.95 -5.36
C GLN A 5 -13.25 -16.52 -5.14
N GLN A 6 -13.14 -16.15 -3.86
CA GLN A 6 -12.69 -14.85 -3.44
C GLN A 6 -11.19 -14.79 -3.76
N TYR A 7 -10.82 -14.06 -4.82
CA TYR A 7 -9.42 -13.85 -5.16
C TYR A 7 -8.73 -13.29 -3.92
N LYS A 8 -7.83 -14.08 -3.32
CA LYS A 8 -7.04 -13.65 -2.16
C LYS A 8 -6.06 -12.59 -2.65
N ARG A 9 -6.52 -11.35 -2.73
CA ARG A 9 -5.63 -10.20 -2.78
C ARG A 9 -4.90 -10.20 -1.45
N ASP A 10 -3.61 -10.53 -1.49
CA ASP A 10 -2.73 -10.68 -0.33
C ASP A 10 -1.92 -9.41 -0.06
N ARG A 11 -1.80 -8.52 -1.06
CA ARG A 11 -1.18 -7.18 -0.92
C ARG A 11 -1.92 -6.06 -1.65
N CYS A 12 -1.89 -4.88 -1.05
CA CYS A 12 -2.40 -3.63 -1.57
C CYS A 12 -1.25 -2.82 -2.17
N VAL A 13 -1.30 -2.59 -3.48
CA VAL A 13 -0.31 -1.82 -4.23
C VAL A 13 -0.39 -0.36 -3.79
N THR A 14 0.75 0.29 -3.54
CA THR A 14 0.79 1.67 -3.03
C THR A 14 0.64 2.72 -4.13
N GLY A 15 0.89 2.34 -5.39
CA GLY A 15 0.91 3.25 -6.54
C GLY A 15 2.25 3.98 -6.70
N VAL A 16 3.17 3.81 -5.74
CA VAL A 16 4.52 4.34 -5.78
C VAL A 16 5.47 3.22 -6.21
N HIS A 17 5.84 3.18 -7.48
CA HIS A 17 6.61 2.09 -8.10
C HIS A 17 7.80 1.60 -7.26
N GLY A 18 8.69 2.50 -6.86
CA GLY A 18 9.87 2.13 -6.07
C GLY A 18 9.53 1.58 -4.68
N LEU A 19 8.42 2.04 -4.08
CA LEU A 19 7.95 1.52 -2.80
C LEU A 19 7.32 0.13 -2.98
N ASP A 20 6.56 -0.08 -4.05
CA ASP A 20 5.96 -1.38 -4.35
C ASP A 20 7.01 -2.45 -4.62
N GLU A 21 8.12 -2.10 -5.29
CA GLU A 21 9.27 -2.98 -5.45
C GLU A 21 9.90 -3.36 -4.11
N ILE A 22 10.14 -2.37 -3.23
CA ILE A 22 10.71 -2.60 -1.89
C ILE A 22 9.78 -3.48 -1.05
N LEU A 23 8.46 -3.24 -1.12
CA LEU A 23 7.45 -3.98 -0.38
C LEU A 23 7.06 -5.33 -1.05
N ARG A 24 7.66 -5.66 -2.20
CA ARG A 24 7.40 -6.87 -2.99
C ARG A 24 5.93 -7.02 -3.39
N GLY A 25 5.40 -5.98 -4.04
CA GLY A 25 4.02 -5.92 -4.51
C GLY A 25 3.05 -5.24 -3.54
N GLY A 26 3.56 -4.44 -2.61
CA GLY A 26 2.75 -3.56 -1.75
C GLY A 26 2.51 -4.07 -0.32
N ILE A 27 1.59 -3.40 0.37
CA ILE A 27 1.32 -3.56 1.81
C ILE A 27 0.44 -4.80 2.03
N PRO A 28 0.81 -5.75 2.90
CA PRO A 28 -0.05 -6.90 3.22
C PRO A 28 -1.44 -6.47 3.72
N TYR A 29 -2.51 -7.08 3.22
CA TYR A 29 -3.85 -6.77 3.74
C TYR A 29 -3.98 -7.14 5.23
N GLY A 30 -4.74 -6.34 5.97
CA GLY A 30 -4.93 -6.51 7.41
C GLY A 30 -3.71 -6.09 8.25
N SER A 31 -2.75 -5.39 7.66
CA SER A 31 -1.61 -4.82 8.38
C SER A 31 -1.74 -3.31 8.60
N THR A 32 -1.00 -2.80 9.59
CA THR A 32 -0.84 -1.36 9.85
C THR A 32 0.58 -0.96 9.50
N LEU A 33 0.74 0.08 8.68
CA LEU A 33 2.05 0.61 8.28
C LEU A 33 2.38 1.89 9.06
N LEU A 34 3.53 1.92 9.73
CA LEU A 34 4.06 3.13 10.36
C LEU A 34 5.00 3.86 9.39
N VAL A 35 4.69 5.13 9.09
CA VAL A 35 5.55 6.00 8.27
C VAL A 35 6.27 7.00 9.17
N GLY A 36 7.58 6.78 9.39
CA GLY A 36 8.43 7.62 10.24
C GLY A 36 9.39 8.51 9.46
N GLY A 37 9.83 9.62 10.06
CA GLY A 37 10.82 10.53 9.49
C GLY A 37 10.81 11.93 10.09
N THR A 38 11.87 12.72 9.86
CA THR A 38 12.02 14.10 10.33
C THR A 38 11.01 15.07 9.69
N CYS A 39 10.94 16.32 10.15
CA CYS A 39 10.09 17.34 9.52
C CYS A 39 10.48 17.52 8.04
N GLY A 40 9.50 17.69 7.15
CA GLY A 40 9.75 17.84 5.71
C GLY A 40 10.12 16.56 4.95
N SER A 41 10.15 15.39 5.60
CA SER A 41 10.53 14.12 4.96
C SER A 41 9.48 13.52 4.01
N GLY A 42 8.41 14.24 3.69
CA GLY A 42 7.38 13.78 2.74
C GLY A 42 6.34 12.78 3.26
N LYS A 43 6.19 12.58 4.59
CA LYS A 43 5.22 11.62 5.15
C LYS A 43 3.77 11.86 4.70
N THR A 44 3.33 13.12 4.75
CA THR A 44 1.98 13.52 4.31
C THR A 44 1.82 13.34 2.81
N THR A 45 2.86 13.66 2.03
CA THR A 45 2.88 13.39 0.59
C THR A 45 2.75 11.90 0.30
N LEU A 46 3.52 11.04 0.98
CA LEU A 46 3.41 9.59 0.81
C LEU A 46 2.00 9.07 1.13
N ALA A 47 1.39 9.57 2.21
CA ALA A 47 0.02 9.20 2.56
C ALA A 47 -0.99 9.65 1.48
N MET A 48 -0.81 10.84 0.91
CA MET A 48 -1.66 11.34 -0.19
C MET A 48 -1.47 10.52 -1.47
N GLU A 49 -0.24 10.21 -1.87
CA GLU A 49 0.05 9.37 -3.03
C GLU A 49 -0.60 7.98 -2.88
N PHE A 50 -0.57 7.41 -1.67
CA PHE A 50 -1.26 6.15 -1.39
C PHE A 50 -2.78 6.27 -1.56
N VAL A 51 -3.40 7.35 -1.09
CA VAL A 51 -4.85 7.57 -1.24
C VAL A 51 -5.25 7.83 -2.69
N VAL A 52 -4.43 8.54 -3.45
CA VAL A 52 -4.74 8.92 -4.84
C VAL A 52 -4.45 7.78 -5.82
N ASN A 53 -3.35 7.06 -5.65
CA ASN A 53 -2.87 6.07 -6.62
C ASN A 53 -3.02 4.62 -6.15
N GLY A 54 -3.15 4.36 -4.85
CA GLY A 54 -3.19 3.01 -4.26
C GLY A 54 -4.56 2.52 -3.81
N ALA A 55 -5.53 3.42 -3.62
CA ALA A 55 -6.90 3.11 -3.18
C ALA A 55 -7.88 2.85 -4.34
#